data_AF-A0A6B3ELA1-F1
#
_entry.id   AF-A0A6B3ELA1-F1
#
_cell.length_a   1.000
_cell.length_b   1.000
_cell.length_c   1.000
_cell.angle_alpha   90.00
_cell.angle_beta   90.00
_cell.angle_gamma   90.00
#
_symmetry.space_group_name_H-M   'P 1'
#
loop_
_entity.id
_entity.type
_entity.pdbx_description
1 polymer ?
#
loop_
_entity_poly.entity_id
_entity_poly.type
_entity_poly.pdbx_seq_one_letter_code
_entity_poly.pdbx_strand_id
1 'polypeptide(L)'
;MAKNIQSLERAAAMLRLLAGGERRLGLSDISATLGLAKGTAHGILRTLQAEGFVEQDPASGRYQLGAELLRLGNSYLDVHELRARALVWA
;
A
#
# COMPACT_ATOMS: atom_id res chain seq x y z
N MET A 1 26.47 -7.98 0.47
CA MET A 1 25.26 -7.24 0.90
C MET A 1 24.10 -7.77 0.07
N ALA A 2 23.07 -8.36 0.69
CA ALA A 2 21.96 -8.93 -0.07
C ALA A 2 21.19 -7.80 -0.77
N LYS A 3 20.98 -7.92 -2.08
CA LYS A 3 20.23 -6.95 -2.86
C LYS A 3 18.74 -7.18 -2.58
N ASN A 4 18.04 -6.15 -2.13
CA ASN A 4 16.59 -6.21 -1.95
C ASN A 4 15.89 -6.53 -3.29
N ILE A 5 14.70 -7.14 -3.19
CA ILE A 5 13.88 -7.42 -4.36
C ILE A 5 13.22 -6.11 -4.81
N GLN A 6 13.70 -5.55 -5.92
CA GLN A 6 13.30 -4.24 -6.42
C GLN A 6 11.78 -4.12 -6.68
N SER A 7 11.12 -5.20 -7.13
CA SER A 7 9.67 -5.19 -7.33
C SER A 7 8.89 -4.98 -6.03
N LEU A 8 9.36 -5.58 -4.94
CA LEU A 8 8.77 -5.40 -3.61
C LEU A 8 9.00 -3.98 -3.09
N GLU A 9 10.20 -3.42 -3.30
CA GLU A 9 10.50 -2.03 -2.91
C GLU A 9 9.58 -1.03 -3.62
N ARG A 10 9.35 -1.22 -4.92
CA ARG A 10 8.43 -0.38 -5.71
C ARG A 10 6.99 -0.53 -5.24
N ALA A 11 6.53 -1.75 -4.99
CA ALA A 11 5.20 -2.00 -4.44
C ALA A 11 5.02 -1.30 -3.08
N ALA A 12 5.99 -1.40 -2.18
CA ALA A 12 5.95 -0.74 -0.87
C ALA A 12 5.93 0.79 -0.99
N ALA A 13 6.77 1.37 -1.86
CA ALA A 13 6.77 2.82 -2.13
C ALA A 13 5.41 3.30 -2.64
N MET A 14 4.75 2.47 -3.45
CA MET A 14 3.46 2.77 -4.03
C MET A 14 2.32 2.74 -3.01
N LEU A 15 2.32 1.78 -2.08
CA LEU A 15 1.40 1.76 -0.95
C LEU A 15 1.60 3.00 -0.06
N ARG A 16 2.85 3.40 0.21
CA ARG A 16 3.14 4.64 0.97
C ARG A 16 2.63 5.89 0.27
N LEU A 17 2.79 5.98 -1.06
CA LEU A 17 2.28 7.09 -1.84
C LEU A 17 0.74 7.18 -1.73
N LEU A 18 0.05 6.06 -1.87
CA LEU A 18 -1.41 6.00 -1.75
C LEU A 18 -1.91 6.25 -0.32
N ALA A 19 -1.10 5.94 0.69
CA ALA A 19 -1.40 6.22 2.11
C ALA A 19 -1.30 7.71 2.47
N GLY A 20 -0.46 8.47 1.78
CA GLY A 20 -0.15 9.86 2.13
C GLY A 20 -1.10 10.92 1.58
N GLY A 21 -2.15 10.55 0.83
CA GLY A 21 -2.99 11.50 0.10
C GLY A 21 -4.47 11.47 0.51
N GLU A 22 -5.07 12.65 0.68
CA GLU A 22 -6.53 12.81 0.78
C GLU A 22 -7.26 12.49 -0.54
N ARG A 23 -6.51 12.31 -1.65
CA ARG A 23 -7.06 12.15 -3.01
C ARG A 23 -6.58 10.86 -3.65
N ARG A 24 -7.53 10.12 -4.24
CA ARG A 24 -7.28 8.96 -5.11
C ARG A 24 -6.36 9.35 -6.28
N LEU A 25 -5.38 8.52 -6.62
CA LEU A 25 -4.37 8.85 -7.64
C LEU A 25 -4.59 8.09 -8.94
N GLY A 26 -4.39 8.75 -10.08
CA GLY A 26 -4.39 8.06 -11.38
C GLY A 26 -3.07 7.34 -11.65
N LEU A 27 -3.05 6.40 -12.60
CA LEU A 27 -1.83 5.70 -13.03
C LEU A 27 -0.71 6.68 -13.45
N SER A 28 -1.06 7.74 -14.19
CA SER A 28 -0.08 8.75 -14.65
C SER A 28 0.54 9.51 -13.48
N ASP A 29 -0.25 9.87 -12.47
CA ASP A 29 0.22 10.58 -11.28
C ASP A 29 1.22 9.70 -10.54
N ILE A 30 0.85 8.44 -10.29
CA ILE A 30 1.70 7.50 -9.55
C ILE A 30 3.00 7.21 -10.32
N SER A 31 2.90 6.96 -11.63
CA SER A 31 4.05 6.73 -12.50
C SER A 31 5.03 7.90 -12.47
N ALA A 32 4.52 9.14 -12.54
CA ALA A 32 5.34 10.35 -12.47
C ALA A 32 5.99 10.52 -11.09
N THR A 33 5.22 10.39 -10.00
CA THR A 33 5.73 10.57 -8.64
C THR A 33 6.80 9.55 -8.27
N LEU A 34 6.65 8.30 -8.71
CA LEU A 34 7.60 7.23 -8.39
C LEU A 34 8.72 7.07 -9.43
N GLY A 35 8.72 7.87 -10.51
CA GLY A 35 9.70 7.74 -11.60
C GLY A 35 9.66 6.37 -12.30
N LEU A 36 8.48 5.75 -12.38
CA LEU A 36 8.29 4.43 -12.97
C LEU A 36 7.72 4.53 -14.38
N ALA A 37 8.12 3.65 -15.28
CA ALA A 37 7.43 3.47 -16.55
C ALA A 37 5.96 3.06 -16.32
N LYS A 38 5.02 3.59 -17.13
CA LYS A 38 3.58 3.33 -16.96
C LYS A 38 3.23 1.84 -16.97
N GLY A 39 3.85 1.04 -17.84
CA GLY A 39 3.62 -0.41 -17.88
C GLY A 39 4.07 -1.12 -16.59
N THR A 40 5.18 -0.68 -15.99
CA THR A 40 5.66 -1.20 -14.71
C THR A 40 4.73 -0.81 -13.57
N ALA A 41 4.33 0.46 -13.48
CA ALA A 41 3.38 0.93 -12.47
C ALA A 41 2.04 0.21 -12.58
N HIS A 42 1.53 0.03 -13.81
CA HIS A 42 0.30 -0.70 -14.07
C HIS A 42 0.39 -2.18 -13.67
N GLY A 43 1.50 -2.85 -14.00
CA GLY A 43 1.73 -4.24 -13.60
C GLY A 43 1.74 -4.41 -12.08
N ILE A 44 2.42 -3.52 -11.36
CA ILE A 44 2.46 -3.52 -9.88
C ILE A 44 1.06 -3.26 -9.31
N LEU A 45 0.33 -2.26 -9.82
CA LEU A 45 -1.04 -1.95 -9.42
C LEU A 45 -1.97 -3.14 -9.57
N ARG A 46 -1.91 -3.81 -10.72
CA ARG A 46 -2.73 -4.97 -11.01
C ARG A 46 -2.45 -6.10 -10.01
N THR A 47 -1.19 -6.34 -9.67
CA THR A 47 -0.84 -7.33 -8.64
C THR A 47 -1.34 -6.90 -7.27
N LEU A 48 -1.09 -5.67 -6.84
CA LEU A 48 -1.56 -5.16 -5.55
C LEU A 48 -3.09 -5.19 -5.44
N GLN A 49 -3.79 -4.95 -6.54
CA GLN A 49 -5.24 -5.03 -6.61
C GLN A 49 -5.76 -6.47 -6.54
N ALA A 50 -5.10 -7.42 -7.20
CA ALA A 50 -5.43 -8.83 -7.11
C ALA A 50 -5.27 -9.37 -5.68
N GLU A 51 -4.28 -8.87 -4.94
CA GLU A 51 -4.03 -9.21 -3.54
C GLU A 51 -4.86 -8.37 -2.54
N GLY A 52 -5.71 -7.44 -3.02
CA GLY A 52 -6.58 -6.61 -2.18
C GLY A 52 -5.90 -5.45 -1.44
N PHE A 53 -4.61 -5.19 -1.68
CA PHE A 53 -3.87 -4.08 -1.07
C PHE A 53 -4.21 -2.72 -1.68
N VAL A 54 -4.71 -2.71 -2.92
CA VAL A 54 -5.11 -1.51 -3.64
C VAL A 54 -6.47 -1.73 -4.28
N GLU A 55 -7.30 -0.70 -4.33
CA GLU A 55 -8.57 -0.70 -5.06
C GLU A 55 -8.53 0.35 -6.17
N GLN A 56 -9.23 0.06 -7.27
CA GLN A 56 -9.46 1.01 -8.35
C GLN A 56 -10.93 1.40 -8.40
N ASP A 57 -11.20 2.69 -8.34
CA ASP A 57 -12.54 3.23 -8.52
C ASP A 57 -12.98 3.02 -9.98
N PRO A 58 -14.06 2.27 -10.27
CA PRO A 58 -14.49 1.99 -11.63
C PRO A 58 -15.00 3.24 -12.37
N ALA A 59 -15.44 4.27 -11.66
CA ALA A 59 -15.95 5.50 -12.28
C ALA A 59 -14.81 6.44 -12.70
N SER A 60 -13.81 6.62 -11.84
CA SER A 60 -12.71 7.56 -12.08
C SER A 60 -11.42 6.92 -12.57
N GLY A 61 -11.29 5.60 -12.47
CA GLY A 61 -10.06 4.85 -12.76
C GLY A 61 -8.92 5.14 -11.78
N ARG A 62 -9.17 5.86 -10.68
CA ARG A 62 -8.16 6.24 -9.69
C ARG A 62 -8.00 5.15 -8.63
N TYR A 63 -6.78 5.05 -8.11
CA TYR A 63 -6.36 4.05 -7.15
C TYR A 63 -6.34 4.61 -5.73
N GLN A 64 -6.63 3.73 -4.76
CA GLN A 64 -6.58 3.97 -3.32
C GLN A 64 -6.11 2.72 -2.58
N LEU A 65 -5.80 2.83 -1.29
CA LEU A 65 -5.54 1.66 -0.45
C LEU A 65 -6.78 0.77 -0.36
N GLY A 66 -6.57 -0.56 -0.38
CA GLY A 66 -7.64 -1.55 -0.24
C GLY A 66 -7.81 -2.05 1.20
N ALA A 67 -8.95 -2.70 1.45
CA ALA A 67 -9.34 -3.19 2.78
C ALA A 67 -8.35 -4.20 3.42
N GLU A 68 -7.54 -4.90 2.63
CA GLU A 68 -6.58 -5.88 3.13
C GLU A 68 -5.56 -5.25 4.09
N LEU A 69 -5.19 -3.99 3.87
CA LEU A 69 -4.25 -3.28 4.73
C LEU A 69 -4.82 -3.03 6.13
N LEU A 70 -6.13 -2.82 6.25
CA LEU A 70 -6.79 -2.71 7.55
C LEU A 70 -6.75 -4.06 8.29
N ARG A 71 -6.99 -5.16 7.57
CA ARG A 71 -6.92 -6.52 8.13
C ARG A 71 -5.54 -6.83 8.69
N LEU A 72 -4.48 -6.53 7.93
CA LEU A 72 -3.10 -6.70 8.39
C LEU A 72 -2.74 -5.75 9.55
N GLY A 73 -3.19 -4.50 9.50
CA GLY A 73 -2.99 -3.51 10.56
C GLY A 73 -3.60 -3.96 11.89
N ASN A 74 -4.82 -4.51 11.87
CA ASN A 74 -5.48 -5.02 13.07
C ASN A 74 -4.72 -6.19 13.71
N SER A 75 -4.14 -7.09 12.92
CA SER A 75 -3.30 -8.20 13.43
C SER A 75 -2.03 -7.68 14.13
N TYR A 76 -1.40 -6.63 13.59
CA TYR A 76 -0.28 -5.97 14.24
C TYR A 76 -0.68 -5.33 15.58
N LEU A 77 -1.82 -4.62 15.59
CA LEU A 77 -2.33 -3.99 16.81
C LEU A 77 -2.73 -5.01 17.87
N ASP A 78 -3.39 -6.11 17.52
CA ASP A 78 -3.82 -7.16 18.46
C ASP A 78 -2.63 -7.74 19.27
N VAL A 79 -1.51 -8.00 18.58
CA VAL A 79 -0.28 -8.54 19.20
C VAL A 79 0.43 -7.51 20.10
N HIS A 80 0.32 -6.22 19.78
CA HIS A 80 1.06 -5.16 20.46
C HIS A 80 0.24 -4.43 21.55
N GLU A 81 -1.07 -4.30 21.38
CA GLU A 81 -1.95 -3.50 22.23
C GLU A 81 -2.28 -4.22 23.55
N LEU A 82 -2.44 -5.55 23.53
CA LEU A 82 -2.58 -6.35 24.76
C LEU A 82 -1.32 -6.27 25.64
N ARG A 83 -0.12 -6.29 25.05
CA ARG A 83 1.14 -6.14 25.78
C ARG A 83 1.32 -4.71 26.30
N ALA A 84 1.02 -3.70 25.48
CA ALA A 84 1.16 -2.30 25.88
C ALA A 84 0.18 -1.91 27.00
N ARG A 85 -1.08 -2.37 26.94
CA ARG A 85 -2.09 -2.08 27.98
C ARG A 85 -1.83 -2.85 29.28
N ALA A 86 -1.23 -4.04 29.23
CA ALA A 86 -0.84 -4.80 30.42
C ALA A 86 0.33 -4.15 31.19
N LEU A 87 1.26 -3.48 30.51
CA LEU A 87 2.42 -2.82 31.16
C LEU A 87 2.10 -1.46 31.77
N VAL A 88 0.98 -0.82 31.39
CA VAL A 88 0.56 0.48 31.96
C VAL A 88 -0.07 0.31 33.36
N TRP A 89 -0.43 -0.91 33.76
CA TRP A 89 -1.10 -1.21 35.03
C TRP A 89 -0.22 -2.00 36.03
N ALA A 90 1.09 -2.09 35.78
CA ALA A 90 2.09 -2.63 36.71
C ALA A 90 3.08 -1.52 37.10
#